data_AF-A0A0F8XU96-F1
#
_entry.id   AF-A0A0F8XU96-F1
#
_cell.length_a   1.000
_cell.length_b   1.000
_cell.length_c   1.000
_cell.angle_alpha   90.00
_cell.angle_beta   90.00
_cell.angle_gamma   90.00
#
_symmetry.space_group_name_H-M   'P 1'
#
loop_
_entity.id
_entity.type
_entity.pdbx_description
1 polymer ?
#
loop_
_entity_poly.entity_id
_entity_poly.type
_entity_poly.pdbx_seq_one_letter_code
_entity_poly.pdbx_strand_id
1 'polypeptide(L)'
;MKKVIFEQHDGKVIYYSDYNDYFKRNTQVFTVQDFIASVTQHLPRKGLQYIRRYGLYSSRSRGKWIDKPYVVRLAPTGWKEKLTFFAETENIKGEQEADLSVSSAESRASWAKLIAKIYEVEG
;
A
#
# COMPACT_ATOMS: atom_id res chain seq x y z
N MET A 1 -0.18 -23.02 6.66
CA MET A 1 -1.53 -23.53 6.33
C MET A 1 -1.91 -23.14 4.91
N LYS A 2 -2.59 -24.01 4.16
CA LYS A 2 -3.08 -23.69 2.81
C LYS A 2 -4.33 -22.80 2.92
N LYS A 3 -4.35 -21.65 2.22
CA LYS A 3 -5.44 -20.66 2.29
C LYS A 3 -6.66 -21.02 1.44
N VAL A 4 -6.49 -21.90 0.45
CA VAL A 4 -7.55 -22.36 -0.45
C VAL A 4 -7.44 -23.87 -0.57
N ILE A 5 -8.55 -24.57 -0.42
CA ILE A 5 -8.67 -26.02 -0.61
C ILE A 5 -9.76 -26.27 -1.64
N PHE A 6 -9.48 -27.11 -2.63
CA PHE A 6 -10.46 -27.55 -3.61
C PHE A 6 -10.85 -29.00 -3.33
N GLU A 7 -12.14 -29.26 -3.22
CA GLU A 7 -12.71 -30.58 -2.99
C GLU A 7 -13.31 -31.11 -4.29
N GLN A 8 -12.60 -32.07 -4.90
CA GLN A 8 -12.89 -32.53 -6.26
C GLN A 8 -14.21 -33.32 -6.37
N HIS A 9 -14.65 -33.97 -5.29
CA HIS A 9 -15.87 -34.77 -5.28
C HIS A 9 -17.14 -33.91 -5.34
N ASP A 10 -17.14 -32.77 -4.65
CA ASP A 10 -18.34 -31.92 -4.50
C ASP A 10 -18.26 -30.65 -5.36
N GLY A 11 -17.12 -30.41 -6.03
CA GLY A 11 -16.89 -29.22 -6.85
C GLY A 11 -16.90 -27.92 -6.03
N LYS A 12 -16.40 -27.99 -4.79
CA LYS A 12 -16.42 -26.87 -3.85
C LYS A 12 -15.02 -26.36 -3.54
N VAL A 13 -14.95 -25.05 -3.28
CA VAL A 13 -13.74 -24.36 -2.87
C VAL A 13 -13.93 -23.88 -1.44
N ILE A 14 -13.04 -24.29 -0.54
CA ILE A 14 -12.99 -23.82 0.85
C ILE A 14 -11.88 -22.77 0.94
N TYR A 15 -12.26 -21.55 1.30
CA TYR A 15 -11.36 -20.43 1.51
C TYR A 15 -11.21 -20.13 3.00
N TYR A 16 -9.96 -20.02 3.45
CA TYR A 16 -9.61 -19.64 4.82
C TYR A 16 -9.06 -18.23 4.84
N SER A 17 -9.67 -17.36 5.65
CA SER A 17 -9.22 -16.00 5.92
C SER A 17 -8.84 -15.82 7.38
N ASP A 18 -8.28 -14.67 7.70
CA ASP A 18 -8.23 -14.22 9.08
C ASP A 18 -9.66 -14.09 9.63
N TYR A 19 -9.81 -14.23 10.94
CA TYR A 19 -11.12 -14.13 11.58
C TYR A 19 -11.72 -12.75 11.32
N ASN A 20 -12.87 -12.73 10.65
CA ASN A 20 -13.59 -11.51 10.38
C ASN A 20 -14.67 -11.33 11.46
N ASP A 21 -14.50 -10.31 12.30
CA ASP A 21 -15.41 -10.03 13.41
C ASP A 21 -16.83 -9.69 12.95
N TYR A 22 -16.97 -9.06 11.77
CA TYR A 22 -18.26 -8.72 11.20
C TYR A 22 -19.07 -9.95 10.78
N PHE A 23 -18.42 -10.91 10.09
CA PHE A 23 -19.09 -12.15 9.65
C PHE A 23 -19.04 -13.28 10.68
N LYS A 24 -18.27 -13.08 11.78
CA LYS A 24 -18.02 -14.06 12.86
C LYS A 24 -17.55 -15.42 12.36
N ARG A 25 -16.80 -15.44 11.26
CA ARG A 25 -16.31 -16.65 10.58
C ARG A 25 -14.94 -16.38 9.96
N ASN A 26 -14.15 -17.44 9.86
CA ASN A 26 -12.83 -17.47 9.20
C ASN A 26 -12.79 -18.39 7.97
N THR A 27 -13.93 -19.01 7.64
CA THR A 27 -14.07 -19.94 6.51
C THR A 27 -15.26 -19.59 5.65
N GLN A 28 -15.08 -19.71 4.35
CA GLN A 28 -16.13 -19.55 3.35
C GLN A 28 -16.06 -20.70 2.35
N VAL A 29 -17.21 -21.28 2.04
CA VAL A 29 -17.36 -22.35 1.06
C VAL A 29 -18.06 -21.77 -0.16
N PHE A 30 -17.46 -21.98 -1.33
CA PHE A 30 -17.94 -21.49 -2.61
C PHE A 30 -18.12 -22.63 -3.59
N THR A 31 -19.02 -22.46 -4.55
CA THR A 31 -18.93 -23.22 -5.82
C THR A 31 -17.72 -22.70 -6.60
N VAL A 32 -17.17 -23.50 -7.52
CA VAL A 32 -16.02 -23.07 -8.34
C VAL A 32 -16.32 -21.77 -9.10
N GLN A 33 -17.53 -21.64 -9.67
CA GLN A 33 -17.93 -20.47 -10.44
C GLN A 33 -18.06 -19.23 -9.57
N ASP A 34 -18.69 -19.35 -8.40
CA ASP A 34 -18.84 -18.22 -7.47
C ASP A 34 -17.49 -17.77 -6.90
N PHE A 35 -16.58 -18.72 -6.66
CA PHE A 35 -15.23 -18.41 -6.24
C PHE A 35 -14.50 -17.56 -7.31
N ILE A 36 -14.54 -17.97 -8.57
CA ILE A 36 -13.91 -17.21 -9.66
C ILE A 36 -14.59 -15.83 -9.82
N ALA A 37 -15.92 -15.76 -9.74
CA ALA A 37 -16.66 -14.51 -9.85
C ALA A 37 -16.28 -13.53 -8.73
N SER A 38 -16.26 -14.00 -7.47
CA SER A 38 -15.89 -13.18 -6.31
C SER A 38 -14.44 -12.70 -6.37
N VAL A 39 -13.51 -13.57 -6.79
CA VAL A 39 -12.10 -13.21 -6.96
C VAL A 39 -11.92 -12.23 -8.11
N THR A 40 -12.73 -12.28 -9.16
CA THR A 40 -12.57 -11.37 -10.32
C THR A 40 -13.36 -10.07 -10.17
N GLN A 41 -14.30 -9.97 -9.24
CA GLN A 41 -15.15 -8.78 -9.05
C GLN A 41 -14.37 -7.50 -8.77
N HIS A 42 -13.20 -7.59 -8.13
CA HIS A 42 -12.37 -6.43 -7.81
C HIS A 42 -11.47 -5.97 -8.97
N LEU A 43 -11.36 -6.75 -10.06
CA LEU A 43 -10.56 -6.36 -11.22
C LEU A 43 -11.30 -5.28 -12.01
N PRO A 44 -10.64 -4.16 -12.36
CA PRO A 44 -11.23 -3.16 -13.22
C PRO A 44 -11.43 -3.70 -14.65
N ARG A 45 -12.43 -3.18 -15.37
CA ARG A 45 -12.68 -3.54 -16.77
C ARG A 45 -11.47 -3.20 -17.64
N LYS A 46 -11.26 -3.99 -18.69
CA LYS A 46 -10.20 -3.76 -19.68
C LYS A 46 -10.31 -2.34 -20.27
N GLY A 47 -9.20 -1.62 -20.30
CA GLY A 47 -9.12 -0.24 -20.83
C GLY A 47 -9.40 0.86 -19.80
N LEU A 48 -9.86 0.53 -18.59
CA LEU A 48 -9.95 1.50 -17.50
C LEU A 48 -8.57 1.72 -16.89
N GLN A 49 -8.15 2.98 -16.81
CA GLN A 49 -6.90 3.35 -16.16
C GLN A 49 -7.10 3.47 -14.66
N TYR A 50 -6.19 2.88 -13.88
CA TYR A 50 -6.19 3.01 -12.43
C TYR A 50 -6.02 4.47 -11.98
N ILE A 51 -6.70 4.84 -10.88
CA ILE A 51 -6.63 6.17 -10.25
C ILE A 51 -5.18 6.61 -10.01
N ARG A 52 -4.26 5.68 -9.70
CA ARG A 52 -2.81 5.94 -9.50
C ARG A 52 -2.09 6.60 -10.69
N ARG A 53 -2.69 6.66 -11.89
CA ARG A 53 -2.07 7.28 -13.07
C ARG A 53 -2.49 8.73 -13.30
N TYR A 54 -3.45 9.25 -12.53
CA TYR A 54 -4.01 10.59 -12.74
C TYR A 54 -4.07 11.44 -11.47
N GLY A 55 -4.26 12.75 -11.68
CA GLY A 55 -4.51 13.72 -10.61
C GLY A 55 -3.47 13.68 -9.49
N LEU A 56 -3.95 13.71 -8.25
CA LEU A 56 -3.17 13.66 -7.01
C LEU A 56 -2.34 12.39 -6.86
N TYR A 57 -2.86 11.25 -7.34
CA TYR A 57 -2.22 9.95 -7.15
C TYR A 57 -1.20 9.62 -8.25
N SER A 58 -1.14 10.42 -9.31
CA SER A 58 -0.12 10.28 -10.36
C SER A 58 1.28 10.47 -9.81
N SER A 59 2.25 9.69 -10.31
CA SER A 59 3.66 9.85 -9.94
C SER A 59 4.20 11.26 -10.21
N ARG A 60 3.69 11.93 -11.24
CA ARG A 60 4.05 13.31 -11.63
C ARG A 60 3.50 14.40 -10.71
N SER A 61 2.47 14.11 -9.92
CA SER A 61 1.89 15.08 -8.97
C SER A 61 2.21 14.70 -7.53
N ARG A 62 2.46 13.43 -7.23
CA ARG A 62 2.87 12.98 -5.90
C ARG A 62 4.13 13.74 -5.45
N GLY A 63 4.07 14.35 -4.28
CA GLY A 63 5.17 15.17 -3.70
C GLY A 63 5.28 16.61 -4.24
N LYS A 64 4.65 16.96 -5.36
CA LYS A 64 4.64 18.32 -5.94
C LYS A 64 3.22 18.81 -6.24
N TRP A 65 2.24 18.24 -5.55
CA TRP A 65 0.83 18.55 -5.79
C TRP A 65 0.43 19.88 -5.14
N ILE A 66 1.17 20.31 -4.11
CA ILE A 66 1.03 21.60 -3.42
C ILE A 66 1.30 22.74 -4.40
N ASP A 67 2.34 22.60 -5.22
CA ASP A 67 2.71 23.57 -6.27
C ASP A 67 1.69 23.65 -7.41
N LYS A 68 0.74 22.71 -7.47
CA LYS A 68 -0.28 22.63 -8.52
C LYS A 68 -1.64 23.06 -7.97
N PRO A 69 -2.04 24.33 -8.12
CA PRO A 69 -3.26 24.86 -7.48
C PRO A 69 -4.53 24.11 -7.90
N TYR A 70 -4.61 23.65 -9.15
CA TYR A 70 -5.73 22.86 -9.65
C TYR A 70 -5.86 21.48 -8.95
N VAL A 71 -4.74 20.91 -8.52
CA VAL A 71 -4.65 19.61 -7.84
C VAL A 71 -5.00 19.78 -6.36
N VAL A 72 -4.50 20.84 -5.72
CA VAL A 72 -4.81 21.19 -4.32
C VAL A 72 -6.31 21.39 -4.10
N ARG A 73 -6.99 22.08 -5.03
CA ARG A 73 -8.44 22.33 -4.95
C ARG A 73 -9.23 21.02 -4.85
N LEU A 74 -8.83 20.02 -5.63
CA LEU A 74 -9.48 18.70 -5.71
C LEU A 74 -9.00 17.71 -4.65
N ALA A 75 -8.09 18.13 -3.76
CA ALA A 75 -7.54 17.25 -2.74
C ALA A 75 -8.58 16.86 -1.66
N PRO A 76 -8.60 15.59 -1.23
CA PRO A 76 -9.38 15.16 -0.07
C PRO A 76 -9.01 15.94 1.19
N THR A 77 -9.94 16.06 2.13
CA THR A 77 -9.75 16.76 3.41
C THR A 77 -8.54 16.24 4.18
N GLY A 78 -8.42 14.92 4.35
CA GLY A 78 -7.29 14.31 5.06
C GLY A 78 -5.92 14.53 4.42
N TRP A 79 -5.83 14.94 3.15
CA TRP A 79 -4.57 15.36 2.52
C TRP A 79 -4.25 16.83 2.80
N LYS A 80 -5.28 17.69 2.87
CA LYS A 80 -5.13 19.10 3.24
C LYS A 80 -4.73 19.24 4.71
N GLU A 81 -5.30 18.41 5.58
CA GLU A 81 -4.94 18.35 7.02
C GLU A 81 -3.49 17.87 7.23
N LYS A 82 -3.00 16.94 6.39
CA LYS A 82 -1.58 16.58 6.42
C LYS A 82 -0.68 17.73 6.01
N LEU A 83 -1.10 18.55 5.04
CA LEU A 83 -0.33 19.72 4.63
C LEU A 83 -0.20 20.74 5.78
N THR A 84 -1.27 21.00 6.52
CA THR A 84 -1.22 21.89 7.69
C THR A 84 -0.33 21.31 8.78
N PHE A 85 -0.42 20.00 9.05
CA PHE A 85 0.46 19.32 10.00
C PHE A 85 1.96 19.38 9.60
N PHE A 86 2.27 19.20 8.31
CA PHE A 86 3.66 19.34 7.82
C PHE A 86 4.17 20.77 7.92
N ALA A 87 3.33 21.77 7.60
CA ALA A 87 3.70 23.18 7.75
C ALA A 87 3.89 23.58 9.23
N GLU A 88 3.06 23.07 10.13
CA GLU A 88 3.19 23.29 11.59
C GLU A 88 4.44 22.61 12.16
N THR A 89 4.78 21.40 11.70
CA THR A 89 5.98 20.68 12.14
C THR A 89 7.29 21.27 11.58
N GLU A 90 7.30 21.83 10.37
CA GLU A 90 8.44 22.61 9.87
C GLU A 90 8.66 23.90 10.67
N ASN A 91 7.58 24.54 11.12
CA ASN A 91 7.67 25.75 11.96
C ASN A 91 8.19 25.45 13.39
N ILE A 92 7.94 24.23 13.91
CA ILE A 92 8.46 23.78 15.22
C ILE A 92 9.91 23.28 15.12
N LYS A 93 10.32 22.69 13.99
CA LYS A 93 11.71 22.26 13.73
C LYS A 93 12.69 23.41 13.50
N GLY A 94 12.19 24.61 13.18
CA GLY A 94 13.00 25.80 12.92
C GLY A 94 13.86 26.28 14.10
N GLU A 95 13.63 25.79 15.32
CA GLU A 95 14.37 26.24 16.51
C GLU A 95 15.29 25.19 17.15
N GLN A 96 15.18 23.89 16.84
CA GLN A 96 16.07 22.86 17.43
C GLN A 96 16.20 21.62 16.52
N GLU A 97 17.14 21.61 15.59
CA GLU A 97 17.71 20.36 15.06
C GLU A 97 19.18 20.59 14.71
N ALA A 98 20.08 20.20 15.63
CA ALA A 98 21.48 20.02 15.30
C ALA A 98 21.58 18.89 14.26
N ASP A 99 22.14 19.22 13.11
CA ASP A 99 22.32 18.34 11.96
C ASP A 99 23.01 17.02 12.33
N LEU A 100 22.24 15.92 12.33
CA LEU A 100 22.78 14.61 12.04
C LEU A 100 22.50 14.29 10.56
N SER A 101 23.18 15.05 9.69
CA SER A 101 23.22 14.80 8.25
C SER A 101 24.05 13.54 7.97
N VAL A 102 23.40 12.37 7.98
CA VAL A 102 24.00 11.13 7.45
C VAL A 102 24.04 11.25 5.93
N SER A 103 25.24 11.10 5.35
CA SER A 103 25.42 11.22 3.90
C SER A 103 24.72 10.09 3.16
N SER A 104 24.16 10.37 1.97
CA SER A 104 23.53 9.36 1.11
C SER A 104 24.46 8.17 0.82
N ALA A 105 25.77 8.39 0.80
CA ALA A 105 26.77 7.34 0.63
C ALA A 105 26.81 6.37 1.82
N GLU A 106 26.70 6.88 3.04
CA GLU A 106 26.73 6.09 4.28
C GLU A 106 25.46 5.26 4.46
N SER A 107 24.30 5.81 4.05
CA SER A 107 23.04 5.06 4.02
C SER A 107 23.12 3.89 3.04
N ARG A 108 23.67 4.12 1.83
CA ARG A 108 23.84 3.07 0.81
C ARG A 108 24.83 2.01 1.27
N ALA A 109 25.93 2.39 1.91
CA ALA A 109 26.90 1.46 2.48
C ALA A 109 26.31 0.60 3.59
N SER A 110 25.52 1.20 4.49
CA SER A 110 24.81 0.48 5.55
C SER A 110 23.76 -0.48 4.97
N TRP A 111 23.03 -0.06 3.94
CA TRP A 111 22.05 -0.89 3.24
C TRP A 111 22.69 -2.07 2.52
N ALA A 112 23.84 -1.86 1.86
CA ALA A 112 24.60 -2.92 1.21
C ALA A 112 25.11 -3.97 2.21
N LYS A 113 25.61 -3.55 3.39
CA LYS A 113 26.04 -4.46 4.46
C LYS A 113 24.88 -5.30 4.99
N LEU A 114 23.71 -4.70 5.17
CA LEU A 114 22.51 -5.42 5.62
C LEU A 114 22.06 -6.47 4.60
N ILE A 115 22.10 -6.13 3.32
CA ILE A 115 21.81 -7.07 2.24
C ILE A 115 22.80 -8.23 2.24
N ALA A 116 24.12 -7.96 2.31
CA ALA A 116 25.13 -9.01 2.36
C ALA A 116 24.87 -10.00 3.50
N LYS A 117 24.58 -9.49 4.70
CA LYS A 117 24.27 -10.31 5.88
C LYS A 117 23.02 -11.20 5.72
N ILE A 118 22.03 -10.77 4.93
CA ILE A 118 20.84 -11.58 4.63
C ILE A 118 21.20 -12.75 3.70
N TYR A 119 22.09 -12.53 2.73
CA TYR A 119 22.48 -13.54 1.76
C TYR A 119 23.60 -14.47 2.24
N GLU A 120 24.36 -14.09 3.26
CA GLU A 120 25.34 -14.95 3.93
C GLU A 120 24.69 -16.07 4.78
N VAL A 121 23.37 -16.02 5.03
CA VAL A 121 22.65 -17.00 5.86
C VAL A 121 22.19 -18.24 5.06
N GLU A 122 22.34 -18.25 3.73
CA GLU A 122 22.10 -19.44 2.89
C GLU A 122 23.35 -19.83 2.10
N GLY A 123 24.36 -20.35 2.82
CA GLY A 123 25.54 -21.02 2.28
C GLY A 123 25.92 -22.23 3.11
#